data_AF-A0A833Y6H4-F1
#
_entry.id   AF-A0A833Y6H4-F1
#
_cell.length_a   1.000
_cell.length_b   1.000
_cell.length_c   1.000
_cell.angle_alpha   90.00
_cell.angle_beta   90.00
_cell.angle_gamma   90.00
#
_symmetry.space_group_name_H-M   'P 1'
#
loop_
_entity.id
_entity.type
_entity.pdbx_description
1 polymer ?
#
loop_
_entity_poly.entity_id
_entity_poly.type
_entity_poly.pdbx_seq_one_letter_code
_entity_poly.pdbx_strand_id
1 'polypeptide(L)'
;NLFFYFLNKFVFLFKVSLIFFLDNIAASMVDTETTRTIVGVLGNILALGLFASPIPTFIKIYKAKSVEDFKPDPYLATVLNCAMWCIYGLPFVHPDSYLVISINSAGLIIELIYLVIFFIYSPFSKRRKIIIALVIETIFFVCVVVITLQVFHTTKDRSMIIGTLCIIFNIVMYASPLTVMRMVIRTKSVKYMPFALSLVNFCDTIVWMIYSLLKFDVYILIPNVLGAFSGLVQLILYAIYYRPTQWDTTARETQLFYA
;
A
#
# COMPACT_ATOMS: atom_id res chain seq x y z
N ASN A 1 0.98 24.33 8.50
CA ASN A 1 1.53 22.96 8.64
C ASN A 1 1.51 22.29 7.27
N LEU A 2 2.68 21.99 6.68
CA LEU A 2 2.81 21.47 5.31
C LEU A 2 2.00 20.17 5.08
N PHE A 3 1.88 19.34 6.12
CA PHE A 3 1.03 18.15 6.14
C PHE A 3 -0.46 18.45 5.87
N PHE A 4 -1.03 19.46 6.54
CA PHE A 4 -2.42 19.85 6.32
C PHE A 4 -2.65 20.46 4.92
N TYR A 5 -1.65 21.14 4.37
CA TYR A 5 -1.70 21.63 2.99
C TYR A 5 -1.75 20.48 1.99
N PHE A 6 -0.86 19.49 2.11
CA PHE A 6 -0.88 18.30 1.27
C PHE A 6 -2.14 17.45 1.48
N LEU A 7 -2.61 17.31 2.72
CA LEU A 7 -3.82 16.57 3.03
C LEU A 7 -5.07 17.24 2.44
N ASN A 8 -5.22 18.56 2.58
CA ASN A 8 -6.35 19.27 1.99
C ASN A 8 -6.29 19.26 0.46
N LYS A 9 -5.10 19.39 -0.13
CA LYS A 9 -4.92 19.31 -1.58
C LYS A 9 -5.21 17.90 -2.09
N PHE A 10 -4.80 16.88 -1.34
CA PHE A 10 -5.10 15.47 -1.64
C PHE A 10 -6.60 15.18 -1.51
N VAL A 11 -7.26 15.60 -0.42
CA VAL A 11 -8.72 15.42 -0.23
C VAL A 11 -9.51 16.17 -1.30
N PHE A 12 -9.05 17.35 -1.70
CA PHE A 12 -9.64 18.11 -2.80
C PHE A 12 -9.49 17.37 -4.12
N LEU A 13 -8.27 16.94 -4.46
CA LEU A 13 -8.02 16.16 -5.68
C LEU A 13 -8.80 14.84 -5.67
N PHE A 14 -8.87 14.16 -4.53
CA PHE A 14 -9.65 12.95 -4.34
C PHE A 14 -11.14 13.18 -4.56
N LYS A 15 -11.72 14.24 -3.98
CA LYS A 15 -13.13 14.61 -4.22
C LYS A 15 -13.39 14.90 -5.69
N VAL A 16 -12.51 15.67 -6.33
CA VAL A 16 -12.64 16.01 -7.75
C VAL A 16 -12.54 14.75 -8.61
N SER A 17 -11.55 13.88 -8.36
CA SER A 17 -11.40 12.61 -9.07
C SER A 17 -12.57 11.66 -8.84
N LEU A 18 -13.12 11.60 -7.62
CA LEU A 18 -14.27 10.75 -7.28
C LEU A 18 -15.56 11.26 -7.95
N ILE A 19 -15.78 12.58 -7.98
CA ILE A 19 -16.92 13.18 -8.68
C ILE A 19 -16.81 12.93 -10.18
N PHE A 20 -15.65 13.20 -10.79
CA PHE A 20 -15.41 12.88 -12.20
C PHE A 20 -15.57 11.39 -12.49
N PHE A 21 -15.19 10.52 -11.57
CA PHE A 21 -15.32 9.07 -11.71
C PHE A 21 -16.78 8.61 -11.65
N LEU A 22 -17.56 9.13 -10.70
CA LEU A 22 -19.00 8.82 -10.57
C LEU A 22 -19.79 9.38 -11.77
N ASP A 23 -19.44 10.58 -12.24
CA ASP A 23 -20.05 11.19 -13.42
C ASP A 23 -19.72 10.41 -14.70
N ASN A 24 -18.50 9.90 -14.85
CA ASN A 24 -18.12 9.06 -15.99
C ASN A 24 -18.73 7.65 -15.94
N ILE A 25 -18.89 7.05 -14.75
CA ILE A 25 -19.61 5.78 -14.60
C ILE A 25 -21.09 5.96 -14.94
N ALA A 26 -21.73 7.03 -14.46
CA ALA A 26 -23.12 7.35 -14.77
C ALA A 26 -23.32 7.67 -16.26
N ALA A 27 -22.32 8.25 -16.93
CA ALA A 27 -22.31 8.48 -18.37
C ALA A 27 -21.93 7.23 -19.19
N SER A 28 -21.39 6.18 -18.56
CA SER A 28 -20.90 4.99 -19.25
C SER A 28 -21.96 3.94 -19.55
N MET A 29 -22.68 4.16 -20.65
CA MET A 29 -22.86 3.09 -21.64
C MET A 29 -21.56 2.90 -22.45
N VAL A 30 -20.41 2.82 -21.77
CA VAL A 30 -19.06 2.81 -22.36
C VAL A 30 -18.49 1.40 -22.31
N ASP A 31 -17.72 1.06 -23.35
CA ASP A 31 -16.93 -0.15 -23.48
C ASP A 31 -16.17 -0.53 -22.19
N THR A 32 -16.15 -1.83 -21.88
CA THR A 32 -15.59 -2.38 -20.63
C THR A 32 -14.09 -2.11 -20.51
N GLU A 33 -13.36 -2.08 -21.62
CA GLU A 33 -11.92 -1.82 -21.65
C GLU A 33 -11.58 -0.37 -21.30
N THR A 34 -12.36 0.57 -21.84
CA THR A 34 -12.23 2.00 -21.51
C THR A 34 -12.51 2.24 -20.02
N THR A 35 -13.59 1.66 -19.49
CA THR A 35 -13.91 1.73 -18.05
C THR A 35 -12.80 1.15 -17.19
N ARG A 36 -12.26 -0.03 -17.55
CA ARG A 36 -11.15 -0.67 -16.83
C ARG A 36 -9.89 0.19 -16.83
N THR A 37 -9.63 0.91 -17.92
CA THR A 37 -8.49 1.83 -18.01
C THR A 37 -8.66 3.02 -17.06
N ILE A 38 -9.82 3.67 -17.06
CA ILE A 38 -10.12 4.81 -16.17
C ILE A 38 -9.99 4.39 -14.70
N VAL A 39 -10.59 3.26 -14.33
CA VAL A 39 -10.52 2.71 -12.97
C VAL A 39 -9.07 2.41 -12.58
N GLY A 40 -8.30 1.77 -13.46
CA GLY A 40 -6.91 1.44 -13.17
C GLY A 40 -6.00 2.66 -13.05
N VAL A 41 -6.24 3.73 -13.81
CA VAL A 41 -5.53 5.02 -13.66
C VAL A 41 -5.85 5.65 -12.31
N LEU A 42 -7.12 5.64 -11.88
CA LEU A 42 -7.50 6.11 -10.56
C LEU A 42 -6.80 5.29 -9.45
N GLY A 43 -6.74 3.97 -9.59
CA GLY A 43 -6.02 3.08 -8.67
C GLY A 43 -4.53 3.41 -8.60
N ASN A 44 -3.89 3.70 -9.73
CA ASN A 44 -2.50 4.14 -9.77
C ASN A 44 -2.29 5.45 -8.98
N ILE A 45 -3.18 6.43 -9.13
CA ILE A 45 -3.09 7.72 -8.42
C ILE A 45 -3.21 7.52 -6.90
N LEU A 46 -4.18 6.72 -6.45
CA LEU A 46 -4.39 6.46 -5.03
C LEU A 46 -3.20 5.71 -4.42
N ALA A 47 -2.76 4.63 -5.06
CA ALA A 47 -1.61 3.85 -4.63
C ALA A 47 -0.31 4.68 -4.61
N LEU A 48 -0.08 5.59 -5.58
CA LEU A 48 1.05 6.52 -5.51
C LEU A 48 1.00 7.40 -4.27
N GLY A 49 -0.20 7.85 -3.87
CA GLY A 49 -0.41 8.56 -2.61
C GLY A 49 -0.05 7.71 -1.39
N LEU A 50 -0.39 6.41 -1.41
CA LEU A 50 -0.04 5.47 -0.35
C LEU A 50 1.48 5.22 -0.28
N PHE A 51 2.14 5.02 -1.42
CA PHE A 51 3.62 4.90 -1.49
C PHE A 51 4.32 6.17 -1.04
N ALA A 52 3.73 7.35 -1.27
CA ALA A 52 4.28 8.62 -0.78
C ALA A 52 4.01 8.87 0.72
N SER A 53 3.17 8.07 1.37
CA SER A 53 2.80 8.27 2.78
C SER A 53 3.99 8.24 3.77
N PRO A 54 5.09 7.48 3.55
CA PRO A 54 6.24 7.49 4.42
C PRO A 54 7.19 8.69 4.23
N ILE A 55 6.99 9.56 3.22
CA ILE A 55 7.87 10.73 2.96
C ILE A 55 8.13 11.55 4.23
N PRO A 56 7.14 11.92 5.06
CA PRO A 56 7.39 12.67 6.29
C PRO A 56 8.31 11.93 7.27
N THR A 57 8.23 10.60 7.34
CA THR A 57 9.12 9.77 8.15
C THR A 57 10.54 9.83 7.61
N PHE A 58 10.74 9.72 6.29
CA PHE A 58 12.07 9.81 5.69
C PHE A 58 12.69 11.21 5.79
N ILE A 59 11.87 12.27 5.78
CA ILE A 59 12.34 13.63 6.09
C ILE A 59 12.86 13.70 7.52
N LYS A 60 12.21 13.06 8.50
CA LYS A 60 12.70 13.00 9.89
C LYS A 60 14.04 12.26 9.96
N ILE A 61 14.14 11.09 9.32
CA ILE A 61 15.39 10.31 9.26
C ILE A 61 16.52 11.15 8.66
N TYR A 62 16.26 11.84 7.54
CA TYR A 62 17.25 12.68 6.89
C TYR A 62 17.71 13.85 7.76
N LYS A 63 16.80 14.49 8.50
CA LYS A 63 17.11 15.60 9.41
C LYS A 63 17.87 15.13 10.65
N ALA A 64 17.45 14.00 11.23
CA ALA A 64 18.09 13.41 12.39
C ALA A 64 19.44 12.74 12.06
N LYS A 65 19.72 12.49 10.77
CA LYS A 65 20.86 11.69 10.29
C LYS A 65 20.94 10.31 10.96
N SER A 66 19.78 9.79 11.36
CA SER A 66 19.62 8.54 12.08
C SER A 66 18.25 7.96 11.77
N VAL A 67 18.17 6.64 11.67
CA VAL A 67 16.89 5.91 11.51
C VAL A 67 16.13 5.76 12.83
N GLU A 68 16.66 6.25 13.95
CA GLU A 68 16.03 6.14 15.28
C GLU A 68 15.51 4.71 15.54
N ASP A 69 14.27 4.58 16.02
CA ASP A 69 13.58 3.32 16.25
C ASP A 69 12.79 2.83 15.03
N PHE A 70 12.84 3.54 13.90
CA PHE A 70 12.21 3.08 12.67
C PHE A 70 12.82 1.74 12.23
N LYS A 71 12.01 0.94 11.55
CA LYS A 71 12.35 -0.41 11.06
C LYS A 71 12.32 -0.43 9.53
N PRO A 72 13.27 -1.15 8.89
CA PRO A 72 13.27 -1.29 7.44
C PRO A 72 12.26 -2.33 6.92
N ASP A 73 11.74 -3.17 7.83
CA ASP A 73 10.90 -4.33 7.52
C ASP A 73 9.72 -4.04 6.58
N PRO A 74 8.94 -2.95 6.75
CA PRO A 74 7.83 -2.66 5.83
C PRO A 74 8.30 -2.41 4.39
N TYR A 75 9.40 -1.68 4.22
CA TYR A 75 9.92 -1.32 2.90
C TYR A 75 10.51 -2.54 2.17
N LEU A 76 11.19 -3.44 2.89
CA LEU A 76 11.65 -4.72 2.36
C LEU A 76 10.47 -5.59 1.87
N ALA A 77 9.45 -5.76 2.72
CA ALA A 77 8.26 -6.52 2.36
C ALA A 77 7.56 -5.95 1.11
N THR A 78 7.46 -4.62 1.02
CA THR A 78 6.87 -3.95 -0.14
C THR A 78 7.73 -4.10 -1.41
N VAL A 79 9.06 -4.07 -1.31
CA VAL A 79 9.95 -4.34 -2.47
C VAL A 79 9.64 -5.70 -3.09
N LEU A 80 9.63 -6.77 -2.29
CA LEU A 80 9.31 -8.10 -2.80
C LEU A 80 7.88 -8.18 -3.35
N ASN A 81 6.90 -7.57 -2.66
CA ASN A 81 5.52 -7.54 -3.11
C ASN A 81 5.37 -6.85 -4.48
N CYS A 82 5.96 -5.66 -4.64
CA CYS A 82 5.94 -4.93 -5.90
C CYS A 82 6.66 -5.70 -7.01
N ALA A 83 7.81 -6.31 -6.73
CA ALA A 83 8.52 -7.14 -7.72
C ALA A 83 7.64 -8.31 -8.20
N MET A 84 6.94 -8.99 -7.28
CA MET A 84 6.01 -10.08 -7.59
C MET A 84 4.81 -9.62 -8.44
N TRP A 85 4.25 -8.44 -8.16
CA TRP A 85 3.19 -7.87 -9.00
C TRP A 85 3.67 -7.39 -10.37
N CYS A 86 4.91 -6.91 -10.47
CA CYS A 86 5.51 -6.57 -11.75
C CYS A 86 5.62 -7.80 -12.65
N ILE A 87 6.15 -8.93 -12.14
CA ILE A 87 6.21 -10.19 -12.92
C ILE A 87 4.81 -10.73 -13.22
N TYR A 88 3.86 -10.61 -12.28
CA TYR A 88 2.46 -11.00 -12.51
C TYR A 88 1.90 -10.29 -13.73
N GLY A 89 2.00 -8.97 -13.80
CA GLY A 89 1.37 -8.17 -14.86
C GLY A 89 2.02 -8.31 -16.24
N LEU A 90 3.22 -8.91 -16.36
CA LEU A 90 3.90 -9.04 -17.65
C LEU A 90 3.07 -9.89 -18.63
N PRO A 91 3.05 -9.55 -19.93
CA PRO A 91 2.13 -10.16 -20.89
C PRO A 91 2.35 -11.67 -21.11
N PHE A 92 3.56 -12.17 -20.84
CA PHE A 92 3.86 -13.61 -20.92
C PHE A 92 3.50 -14.38 -19.63
N VAL A 93 3.08 -13.69 -18.57
CA VAL A 93 2.54 -14.25 -17.32
C VAL A 93 1.04 -14.00 -17.25
N HIS A 94 0.60 -12.75 -17.16
CA HIS A 94 -0.80 -12.35 -17.11
C HIS A 94 -1.10 -11.20 -18.10
N PRO A 95 -1.64 -11.52 -19.29
CA PRO A 95 -1.98 -10.52 -20.30
C PRO A 95 -2.89 -9.39 -19.81
N ASP A 96 -2.87 -8.26 -20.52
CA ASP A 96 -3.75 -7.10 -20.31
C ASP A 96 -3.69 -6.45 -18.92
N SER A 97 -2.55 -6.55 -18.21
CA SER A 97 -2.41 -6.08 -16.83
C SER A 97 -1.35 -4.98 -16.66
N TYR A 98 -1.18 -4.16 -17.70
CA TYR A 98 -0.18 -3.08 -17.75
C TYR A 98 -0.31 -2.05 -16.62
N LEU A 99 -1.53 -1.74 -16.17
CA LEU A 99 -1.77 -0.79 -15.07
C LEU A 99 -1.34 -1.35 -13.70
N VAL A 100 -1.25 -2.67 -13.56
CA VAL A 100 -0.67 -3.33 -12.38
C VAL A 100 0.85 -3.22 -12.43
N ILE A 101 1.46 -3.40 -13.60
CA ILE A 101 2.91 -3.20 -13.80
C ILE A 101 3.30 -1.76 -13.46
N SER A 102 2.57 -0.76 -13.97
CA SER A 102 2.94 0.65 -13.83
C SER A 102 3.02 1.07 -12.37
N ILE A 103 1.99 0.76 -11.58
CA ILE A 103 1.95 1.16 -10.17
C ILE A 103 2.99 0.43 -9.34
N ASN A 104 3.18 -0.87 -9.57
CA ASN A 104 4.14 -1.66 -8.80
C ASN A 104 5.58 -1.35 -9.21
N SER A 105 5.83 -0.96 -10.46
CA SER A 105 7.16 -0.48 -10.88
C SER A 105 7.49 0.85 -10.22
N ALA A 106 6.52 1.78 -10.16
CA ALA A 106 6.68 3.04 -9.43
C ALA A 106 6.90 2.80 -7.92
N GLY A 107 6.08 1.94 -7.31
CA GLY A 107 6.23 1.52 -5.92
C GLY A 107 7.61 0.92 -5.64
N LEU A 108 8.06 -0.02 -6.48
CA LEU A 108 9.38 -0.64 -6.36
C LEU A 108 10.51 0.40 -6.37
N ILE A 109 10.45 1.39 -7.27
CA ILE A 109 11.44 2.47 -7.32
C ILE A 109 11.41 3.31 -6.04
N ILE A 110 10.22 3.70 -5.59
CA ILE A 110 10.05 4.51 -4.36
C ILE A 110 10.58 3.75 -3.14
N GLU A 111 10.25 2.47 -3.00
CA GLU A 111 10.68 1.63 -1.88
C GLU A 111 12.19 1.38 -1.88
N LEU A 112 12.80 1.21 -3.07
CA LEU A 112 14.26 1.15 -3.18
C LEU A 112 14.93 2.46 -2.77
N ILE A 113 14.36 3.62 -3.13
CA ILE A 113 14.86 4.94 -2.67
C ILE A 113 14.78 5.02 -1.14
N TYR A 114 13.65 4.61 -0.55
CA TYR A 114 13.48 4.52 0.90
C TYR A 114 14.52 3.63 1.55
N LEU A 115 14.76 2.43 1.02
CA LEU A 115 15.79 1.53 1.53
C LEU A 115 17.20 2.11 1.40
N VAL A 116 17.52 2.84 0.33
CA VAL A 116 18.82 3.53 0.19
C VAL A 116 19.00 4.59 1.28
N ILE A 117 18.00 5.44 1.50
CA ILE A 117 18.05 6.46 2.57
C ILE A 117 18.18 5.78 3.93
N PHE A 118 17.39 4.74 4.17
CA PHE A 118 17.41 3.96 5.41
C PHE A 118 18.78 3.32 5.64
N PHE A 119 19.38 2.77 4.59
CA PHE A 119 20.70 2.15 4.62
C PHE A 119 21.78 3.17 4.99
N ILE A 120 21.78 4.34 4.35
CA ILE A 120 22.75 5.43 4.61
C ILE A 120 22.72 5.84 6.08
N TYR A 121 21.54 6.04 6.67
CA TYR A 121 21.39 6.52 8.05
C TYR A 121 21.27 5.42 9.10
N SER A 122 21.44 4.16 8.73
CA SER A 122 21.36 3.02 9.65
C SER A 122 22.70 2.64 10.29
N PRO A 123 22.69 2.12 11.54
CA PRO A 123 23.85 1.43 12.10
C PRO A 123 24.13 0.12 11.34
N PHE A 124 25.35 -0.41 11.49
CA PHE A 124 25.81 -1.61 10.79
C PHE A 124 24.88 -2.82 10.95
N SER A 125 24.30 -3.03 12.14
CA SER A 125 23.37 -4.13 12.40
C SER A 125 22.11 -4.07 11.52
N LYS A 126 21.49 -2.89 11.37
CA LYS A 126 20.32 -2.68 10.51
C LYS A 126 20.71 -2.75 9.02
N ARG A 127 21.88 -2.22 8.63
CA ARG A 127 22.41 -2.36 7.26
C ARG A 127 22.61 -3.81 6.85
N ARG A 128 23.22 -4.62 7.72
CA ARG A 128 23.42 -6.05 7.51
C ARG A 128 22.08 -6.77 7.30
N LYS A 129 21.06 -6.44 8.09
CA LYS A 129 19.71 -6.99 7.93
C LYS A 129 19.12 -6.66 6.56
N ILE A 130 19.24 -5.40 6.10
CA ILE A 130 18.75 -4.97 4.78
C ILE A 130 19.44 -5.75 3.65
N ILE A 131 20.77 -5.86 3.69
CA ILE A 131 21.53 -6.61 2.67
C ILE A 131 21.10 -8.07 2.63
N ILE A 132 21.06 -8.74 3.79
CA ILE A 132 20.68 -10.16 3.86
C ILE A 132 19.26 -10.35 3.33
N ALA A 133 18.31 -9.50 3.72
CA ALA A 133 16.93 -9.57 3.24
C ALA A 133 16.85 -9.41 1.72
N LEU A 134 17.47 -8.36 1.16
CA LEU A 134 17.46 -8.13 -0.29
C LEU A 134 18.13 -9.26 -1.09
N VAL A 135 19.20 -9.86 -0.57
CA VAL A 135 19.84 -11.02 -1.22
C VAL A 135 18.88 -12.22 -1.21
N ILE A 136 18.24 -12.52 -0.07
CA ILE A 136 17.28 -13.61 0.04
C ILE A 136 16.08 -13.37 -0.89
N GLU A 137 15.52 -12.16 -0.88
CA GLU A 137 14.40 -11.75 -1.73
C GLU A 137 14.77 -11.86 -3.22
N THR A 138 15.98 -11.44 -3.59
CA THR A 138 16.46 -11.54 -4.98
C THR A 138 16.63 -12.99 -5.42
N ILE A 139 17.26 -13.84 -4.60
CA ILE A 139 17.42 -15.28 -4.90
C ILE A 139 16.05 -15.93 -5.03
N PHE A 140 15.16 -15.69 -4.08
CA PHE A 140 13.79 -16.20 -4.09
C PHE A 140 13.05 -15.76 -5.36
N PHE A 141 13.09 -14.47 -5.69
CA PHE A 141 12.43 -13.92 -6.87
C PHE A 141 12.96 -14.55 -8.16
N VAL A 142 14.28 -14.65 -8.32
CA VAL A 142 14.90 -15.27 -9.50
C VAL A 142 14.50 -16.75 -9.60
N CYS A 143 14.52 -17.50 -8.48
CA CYS A 143 14.06 -18.89 -8.47
C CYS A 143 12.61 -19.02 -8.91
N VAL A 144 11.70 -18.19 -8.38
CA VAL A 144 10.28 -18.18 -8.76
C VAL A 144 10.12 -17.88 -10.24
N VAL A 145 10.79 -16.85 -10.77
CA VAL A 145 10.73 -16.48 -12.19
C VAL A 145 11.23 -17.62 -13.07
N VAL A 146 12.42 -18.17 -12.78
CA VAL A 146 13.02 -19.24 -13.58
C VAL A 146 12.15 -20.48 -13.56
N ILE A 147 11.71 -20.95 -12.40
CA ILE A 147 10.82 -22.12 -12.28
C ILE A 147 9.53 -21.86 -13.05
N THR A 148 8.92 -20.68 -12.88
CA THR A 148 7.67 -20.34 -13.55
C THR A 148 7.79 -20.40 -15.08
N LEU A 149 8.87 -19.83 -15.63
CA LEU A 149 9.04 -19.74 -17.08
C LEU A 149 9.51 -21.05 -17.72
N GLN A 150 10.28 -21.86 -17.00
CA GLN A 150 10.80 -23.13 -17.51
C GLN A 150 9.83 -24.28 -17.36
N VAL A 151 9.06 -24.33 -16.27
CA VAL A 151 8.16 -25.45 -15.95
C VAL A 151 6.76 -25.23 -16.54
N PHE A 152 6.30 -23.98 -16.63
CA PHE A 152 4.94 -23.67 -17.09
C PHE A 152 4.98 -22.95 -18.43
N HIS A 153 4.21 -23.47 -19.40
CA HIS A 153 4.24 -22.99 -20.79
C HIS A 153 3.03 -22.12 -21.16
N THR A 154 1.93 -22.20 -20.42
CA THR A 154 0.73 -21.38 -20.66
C THR A 154 0.71 -20.16 -19.75
N THR A 155 0.13 -19.05 -20.24
CA THR A 155 -0.11 -17.86 -19.41
C THR A 155 -1.03 -18.16 -18.24
N LYS A 156 -2.01 -19.07 -18.41
CA LYS A 156 -2.91 -19.51 -17.35
C LYS A 156 -2.17 -20.11 -16.16
N ASP A 157 -1.25 -21.04 -16.41
CA ASP A 157 -0.51 -21.72 -15.34
C ASP A 157 0.50 -20.78 -14.67
N ARG A 158 1.15 -19.92 -15.46
CA ARG A 158 2.07 -18.88 -14.94
C ARG A 158 1.34 -17.87 -14.06
N SER A 159 0.18 -17.39 -14.53
CA SER A 159 -0.71 -16.51 -13.76
C SER A 159 -1.12 -17.16 -12.45
N MET A 160 -1.43 -18.46 -12.47
CA MET A 160 -1.82 -19.19 -11.26
C MET A 160 -0.72 -19.21 -10.21
N ILE A 161 0.48 -19.66 -10.56
CA ILE A 161 1.57 -19.77 -9.58
C ILE A 161 2.00 -18.40 -9.05
N ILE A 162 2.23 -17.43 -9.94
CA ILE A 162 2.66 -16.09 -9.54
C ILE A 162 1.54 -15.37 -8.77
N GLY A 163 0.31 -15.42 -9.28
CA GLY A 163 -0.86 -14.81 -8.65
C GLY A 163 -1.14 -15.37 -7.26
N THR A 164 -1.01 -16.68 -7.06
CA THR A 164 -1.12 -17.29 -5.73
C THR A 164 -0.05 -16.76 -4.76
N LEU A 165 1.20 -16.62 -5.20
CA LEU A 165 2.25 -16.02 -4.38
C LEU A 165 1.94 -14.54 -4.06
N CYS A 166 1.44 -13.76 -5.02
CA CYS A 166 1.01 -12.38 -4.80
C CYS A 166 -0.10 -12.28 -3.74
N ILE A 167 -1.08 -13.19 -3.75
CA ILE A 167 -2.12 -13.28 -2.72
C ILE A 167 -1.48 -13.56 -1.35
N ILE A 168 -0.62 -14.57 -1.25
CA ILE A 168 0.02 -14.96 0.02
C ILE A 168 0.80 -13.78 0.61
N PHE A 169 1.63 -13.11 -0.20
CA PHE A 169 2.39 -11.96 0.27
C PHE A 169 1.50 -10.79 0.72
N ASN A 170 0.42 -10.50 -0.01
CA ASN A 170 -0.55 -9.49 0.43
C ASN A 170 -1.21 -9.85 1.77
N ILE A 171 -1.63 -11.09 1.95
CA ILE A 171 -2.23 -11.55 3.21
C ILE A 171 -1.26 -11.36 4.37
N VAL A 172 0.01 -11.73 4.18
CA VAL A 172 1.06 -11.51 5.19
C VAL A 172 1.22 -10.03 5.51
N MET A 173 1.18 -9.15 4.51
CA MET A 173 1.27 -7.70 4.71
C MET A 173 0.10 -7.13 5.53
N TYR A 174 -1.08 -7.75 5.50
CA TYR A 174 -2.20 -7.34 6.36
C TYR A 174 -1.98 -7.59 7.86
N ALA A 175 -0.92 -8.30 8.26
CA ALA A 175 -0.52 -8.40 9.66
C ALA A 175 -0.20 -7.02 10.28
N SER A 176 0.35 -6.10 9.49
CA SER A 176 0.67 -4.74 9.95
C SER A 176 -0.58 -3.94 10.36
N PRO A 177 -1.58 -3.71 9.48
CA PRO A 177 -2.80 -3.01 9.86
C PRO A 177 -3.58 -3.73 10.97
N LEU A 178 -3.59 -5.07 11.03
CA LEU A 178 -4.19 -5.82 12.15
C LEU A 178 -3.51 -5.51 13.49
N THR A 179 -2.18 -5.38 13.49
CA THR A 179 -1.42 -5.00 14.69
C THR A 179 -1.76 -3.58 15.14
N VAL A 180 -1.91 -2.64 14.20
CA VAL A 180 -2.34 -1.26 14.49
C VAL A 180 -3.77 -1.23 15.01
N MET A 181 -4.70 -1.97 14.41
CA MET A 181 -6.08 -2.10 14.91
C MET A 181 -6.13 -2.66 16.34
N ARG A 182 -5.35 -3.70 16.64
CA ARG A 182 -5.21 -4.23 18.00
C ARG A 182 -4.69 -3.17 18.97
N MET A 183 -3.72 -2.36 18.54
CA MET A 183 -3.18 -1.28 19.34
C MET A 183 -4.26 -0.24 19.66
N VAL A 184 -5.02 0.22 18.66
CA VAL A 184 -6.14 1.16 18.87
C VAL A 184 -7.16 0.64 19.89
N ILE A 185 -7.53 -0.64 19.79
CA ILE A 185 -8.49 -1.26 20.72
C ILE A 185 -7.95 -1.29 22.15
N ARG A 186 -6.66 -1.60 22.32
CA ARG A 186 -6.00 -1.70 23.65
C ARG A 186 -5.72 -0.33 24.26
N THR A 187 -5.21 0.61 23.48
CA THR A 187 -4.85 1.95 23.95
C THR A 187 -6.02 2.91 23.94
N LYS A 188 -7.16 2.51 23.36
CA LYS A 188 -8.35 3.34 23.14
C LYS A 188 -8.03 4.63 22.37
N SER A 189 -6.95 4.61 21.59
CA SER A 189 -6.38 5.79 20.93
C SER A 189 -6.06 5.55 19.45
N VAL A 190 -6.45 6.50 18.60
CA VAL A 190 -6.19 6.46 17.14
C VAL A 190 -4.89 7.15 16.73
N LYS A 191 -4.00 7.48 17.68
CA LYS A 191 -2.75 8.23 17.44
C LYS A 191 -1.88 7.65 16.32
N TYR A 192 -1.85 6.32 16.18
CA TYR A 192 -1.03 5.61 15.20
C TYR A 192 -1.82 5.12 13.97
N MET A 193 -3.11 5.48 13.87
CA MET A 193 -3.98 5.15 12.75
C MET A 193 -4.59 6.43 12.18
N PRO A 194 -3.88 7.15 11.31
CA PRO A 194 -4.38 8.40 10.75
C PRO A 194 -5.56 8.13 9.80
N PHE A 195 -6.69 8.80 10.03
CA PHE A 195 -7.92 8.65 9.25
C PHE A 195 -7.72 8.72 7.74
N ALA A 196 -6.97 9.73 7.29
CA ALA A 196 -6.74 9.96 5.87
C ALA A 196 -6.07 8.76 5.20
N LEU A 197 -5.08 8.15 5.85
CA LEU A 197 -4.38 6.99 5.30
C LEU A 197 -5.31 5.77 5.21
N SER A 198 -6.10 5.53 6.27
CA SER A 198 -7.09 4.45 6.27
C SER A 198 -8.18 4.65 5.21
N LEU A 199 -8.63 5.90 5.00
CA LEU A 199 -9.62 6.22 3.96
C LEU A 199 -9.06 6.01 2.56
N VAL A 200 -7.85 6.51 2.28
CA VAL A 200 -7.22 6.34 0.97
C VAL A 200 -6.98 4.86 0.67
N ASN A 201 -6.50 4.11 1.65
CA ASN A 201 -6.31 2.67 1.51
C ASN A 201 -7.63 1.93 1.25
N PHE A 202 -8.71 2.32 1.93
CA PHE A 202 -10.03 1.76 1.68
C PHE A 202 -10.52 2.08 0.25
N CYS A 203 -10.38 3.32 -0.20
CA CYS A 203 -10.78 3.70 -1.56
C CYS A 203 -9.91 3.02 -2.63
N ASP A 204 -8.60 2.92 -2.41
CA ASP A 204 -7.66 2.23 -3.30
C ASP A 204 -8.06 0.76 -3.50
N THR A 205 -8.31 0.05 -2.40
CA THR A 205 -8.73 -1.36 -2.45
C THR A 205 -10.08 -1.55 -3.14
N ILE A 206 -11.04 -0.64 -2.97
CA ILE A 206 -12.32 -0.68 -3.71
C ILE A 206 -12.10 -0.45 -5.21
N VAL A 207 -11.24 0.51 -5.59
CA VAL A 207 -10.93 0.80 -7.00
C VAL A 207 -10.27 -0.40 -7.67
N TRP A 208 -9.28 -1.03 -7.02
CA TRP A 208 -8.66 -2.25 -7.54
C TRP A 208 -9.59 -3.47 -7.54
N MET A 209 -10.54 -3.54 -6.60
CA MET A 209 -11.62 -4.54 -6.63
C MET A 209 -12.47 -4.37 -7.89
N ILE A 210 -12.92 -3.15 -8.20
CA ILE A 210 -13.69 -2.85 -9.42
C ILE A 210 -12.85 -3.16 -10.67
N TYR A 211 -11.58 -2.75 -10.70
CA TYR A 211 -10.66 -3.06 -11.79
C TYR A 211 -10.59 -4.57 -12.09
N SER A 212 -10.50 -5.38 -11.03
CA SER A 212 -10.43 -6.84 -11.14
C SER A 212 -11.75 -7.49 -11.55
N LEU A 213 -12.90 -6.87 -11.27
CA LEU A 213 -14.21 -7.42 -11.66
C LEU A 213 -14.54 -7.15 -13.14
N LEU A 214 -14.02 -6.06 -13.73
CA LEU A 214 -14.28 -5.70 -15.13
C LEU A 214 -13.69 -6.70 -16.14
N LYS A 215 -12.49 -7.21 -15.86
CA LYS A 215 -11.95 -8.42 -16.51
C LYS A 215 -11.59 -9.38 -15.39
N PHE A 216 -12.55 -10.22 -15.00
CA PHE A 216 -12.49 -11.08 -13.81
C PHE A 216 -11.09 -11.66 -13.55
N ASP A 217 -10.36 -11.03 -12.63
CA ASP A 217 -9.03 -11.42 -12.18
C ASP A 217 -9.11 -11.72 -10.69
N VAL A 218 -9.19 -13.02 -10.37
CA VAL A 218 -9.30 -13.51 -9.00
C VAL A 218 -8.06 -13.17 -8.15
N TYR A 219 -6.88 -13.07 -8.77
CA TYR A 219 -5.63 -12.86 -8.05
C TYR A 219 -5.49 -11.42 -7.56
N ILE A 220 -6.00 -10.45 -8.33
CA ILE A 220 -6.14 -9.05 -7.87
C ILE A 220 -7.35 -8.92 -6.94
N LEU A 221 -8.45 -9.61 -7.21
CA LEU A 221 -9.70 -9.48 -6.45
C LEU A 221 -9.55 -9.88 -4.98
N ILE A 222 -9.02 -11.07 -4.70
CA ILE A 222 -8.91 -11.63 -3.33
C ILE A 222 -8.21 -10.67 -2.36
N PRO A 223 -6.96 -10.20 -2.61
CA PRO A 223 -6.28 -9.32 -1.68
C PRO A 223 -7.04 -8.01 -1.52
N ASN A 224 -7.57 -7.44 -2.59
CA ASN A 224 -8.31 -6.19 -2.52
C ASN A 224 -9.64 -6.29 -1.74
N VAL A 225 -10.34 -7.42 -1.79
CA VAL A 225 -11.50 -7.68 -0.91
C VAL A 225 -11.08 -7.70 0.56
N LEU A 226 -10.00 -8.41 0.89
CA LEU A 226 -9.47 -8.45 2.25
C LEU A 226 -8.99 -7.07 2.73
N GLY A 227 -8.34 -6.32 1.83
CA GLY A 227 -7.90 -4.95 2.05
C GLY A 227 -9.06 -3.99 2.29
N ALA A 228 -10.13 -4.08 1.51
CA ALA A 228 -11.34 -3.28 1.67
C ALA A 228 -12.03 -3.60 3.00
N PHE A 229 -12.14 -4.89 3.37
CA PHE A 229 -12.66 -5.29 4.67
C PHE A 229 -11.81 -4.72 5.82
N SER A 230 -10.48 -4.89 5.77
CA SER A 230 -9.55 -4.31 6.74
C SER A 230 -9.65 -2.79 6.82
N GLY A 231 -9.75 -2.11 5.68
CA GLY A 231 -9.91 -0.65 5.58
C GLY A 231 -11.22 -0.17 6.22
N LEU A 232 -12.32 -0.87 5.96
CA LEU A 232 -13.61 -0.58 6.59
C LEU A 232 -13.54 -0.71 8.11
N VAL A 233 -12.93 -1.79 8.62
CA VAL A 233 -12.75 -1.99 10.07
C VAL A 233 -11.89 -0.87 10.68
N GLN A 234 -10.83 -0.44 10.00
CA GLN A 234 -10.02 0.70 10.45
C GLN A 234 -10.85 1.99 10.54
N LEU A 235 -11.69 2.28 9.54
CA LEU A 235 -12.57 3.46 9.55
C LEU A 235 -13.60 3.41 10.68
N ILE A 236 -14.19 2.24 10.94
CA ILE A 236 -15.12 2.02 12.05
C ILE A 236 -14.41 2.23 13.39
N LEU A 237 -13.24 1.61 13.59
CA LEU A 237 -12.44 1.79 14.81
C LEU A 237 -12.04 3.24 15.02
N TYR A 238 -11.67 3.94 13.94
CA TYR A 238 -11.37 5.37 14.01
C TYR A 238 -12.58 6.16 14.53
N ALA A 239 -13.76 5.94 13.96
CA ALA A 239 -14.99 6.63 14.37
C ALA A 239 -15.33 6.39 15.85
N ILE A 240 -15.12 5.16 16.35
CA ILE A 240 -15.38 4.79 17.75
C ILE A 240 -14.37 5.46 18.71
N TYR A 241 -13.07 5.43 18.40
CA TYR A 241 -12.01 5.82 19.34
C TYR A 241 -11.47 7.25 19.14
N TYR A 242 -11.95 7.99 18.14
CA TYR A 242 -11.52 9.37 17.88
C TYR A 242 -11.82 10.32 19.05
N ARG A 243 -13.04 10.31 19.58
CA ARG A 243 -13.43 11.19 20.70
C ARG A 243 -12.66 10.89 22.00
N PRO A 244 -12.56 9.62 22.47
CA PRO A 244 -11.72 9.28 23.62
C PRO A 244 -10.27 9.78 23.49
N THR A 245 -9.68 9.67 22.29
CA THR A 245 -8.31 10.13 22.03
C THR A 245 -8.12 11.62 22.29
N GLN A 246 -9.09 12.45 21.89
CA GLN A 246 -9.00 13.89 22.10
C GLN A 246 -9.05 14.26 23.58
N TRP A 247 -9.90 13.58 24.36
CA TRP A 247 -10.03 13.84 25.80
C TRP A 247 -8.75 13.53 26.56
N ASP A 248 -8.11 12.40 26.27
CA ASP A 248 -6.82 12.03 26.89
C ASP A 248 -5.70 13.02 26.54
N THR A 249 -5.70 13.54 25.30
CA THR A 249 -4.69 14.51 24.85
C THR A 249 -4.87 15.84 25.58
N THR A 250 -6.10 16.36 25.62
CA THR A 250 -6.44 17.60 26.32
C THR A 250 -6.14 17.50 27.82
N ALA A 251 -6.48 16.38 28.48
CA ALA A 251 -6.22 16.18 29.90
C ALA A 251 -4.71 16.20 30.23
N ARG A 252 -3.86 15.58 29.39
CA ARG A 252 -2.40 15.61 29.56
C ARG A 252 -1.79 16.98 29.31
N GLU A 253 -2.23 17.69 28.27
CA GLU A 253 -1.77 19.06 28.02
C GLU A 253 -2.14 19.98 29.20
N THR A 254 -3.36 19.85 29.72
CA THR A 254 -3.81 20.57 30.93
C THR A 254 -2.90 20.29 32.12
N GLN A 255 -2.58 19.02 32.38
CA GLN A 255 -1.67 18.65 33.49
C GLN A 255 -0.24 19.21 33.32
N LEU A 256 0.30 19.22 32.10
CA LEU A 256 1.61 19.81 31.81
C LEU A 256 1.64 21.33 31.93
N PHE A 257 0.52 22.00 31.66
CA PHE A 257 0.42 23.46 31.82
C PHE A 257 0.29 23.89 33.29
N TYR A 258 -0.19 23.01 34.17
CA TYR A 258 -0.37 23.28 35.61
C TYR A 258 0.72 22.65 36.51
N ALA A 259 1.75 22.04 35.93
CA ALA A 259 2.93 21.50 36.61
C ALA A 259 4.15 22.40 36.40
#